data_AF-A3MVU2-F1
#
_entry.id   AF-A3MVU2-F1
#
_cell.length_a   1.000
_cell.length_b   1.000
_cell.length_c   1.000
_cell.angle_alpha   90.00
_cell.angle_beta   90.00
_cell.angle_gamma   90.00
#
_symmetry.space_group_name_H-M   'P 1'
#
loop_
_entity.id
_entity.type
_entity.pdbx_description
1 polymer ?
#
loop_
_entity_poly.entity_id
_entity_poly.type
_entity_poly.pdbx_seq_one_letter_code
_entity_poly.pdbx_strand_id
1 'polypeptide(L)'
;MDVVYYLVGLSVTIIGMLGGAMFWLGRKFAQIDERLQRLEKGYEELRSTLTEFKNWTEKKFAEVEGELAGVKERVAAVEKGLEEVKGRLVNVESRLMGVEKELEEVKGRLANVEGRVAGLEGRLAEVEKGLADVRSRLANVESRLVGVEKGLEEVKSRLAVVEGRVVEVEKGLTDVRNRLAGVEGRVAEVERGLADVRSRLAGVEGRLVEFEERFVSFADSVRGSVVSMNSLVVEFLGLKGLLSREEVGFLSREASRLALAIRPNPITEEEVEFLRRVFSKPVEEMTVEELEKAAEIAKRWWYREGKEEAYRLFLIAWTIRTYKLIQEPREKKEG
;
A
#
# COMPACT_ATOMS: atom_id res chain seq x y z
N MET A 1 -129.53 -57.80 -175.51
CA MET A 1 -129.97 -57.24 -174.22
C MET A 1 -128.92 -57.44 -173.11
N ASP A 2 -127.70 -57.93 -173.38
CA ASP A 2 -126.82 -58.43 -172.29
C ASP A 2 -125.60 -57.55 -171.93
N VAL A 3 -125.27 -56.51 -172.71
CA VAL A 3 -124.05 -55.69 -172.49
C VAL A 3 -124.27 -54.56 -171.46
N VAL A 4 -125.51 -54.12 -171.26
CA VAL A 4 -125.82 -52.96 -170.39
C VAL A 4 -125.75 -53.33 -168.90
N TYR A 5 -126.15 -54.56 -168.52
CA TYR A 5 -126.13 -54.99 -167.12
C TYR A 5 -124.71 -55.12 -166.55
N TYR A 6 -123.73 -55.51 -167.36
CA TYR A 6 -122.35 -55.72 -166.91
C TYR A 6 -121.63 -54.39 -166.62
N LEU A 7 -121.87 -53.36 -167.44
CA LEU A 7 -121.32 -52.01 -167.26
C LEU A 7 -121.85 -51.33 -165.99
N VAL A 8 -123.15 -51.49 -165.70
CA VAL A 8 -123.75 -50.95 -164.49
C VAL A 8 -123.21 -51.66 -163.23
N GLY A 9 -123.08 -52.99 -163.25
CA GLY A 9 -122.51 -53.74 -162.13
C GLY A 9 -121.07 -53.33 -161.79
N LEU A 10 -120.23 -53.15 -162.81
CA LEU A 10 -118.83 -52.78 -162.64
C LEU A 10 -118.65 -51.35 -162.08
N SER A 11 -119.54 -50.42 -162.48
CA SER A 11 -119.54 -49.05 -161.94
C SER A 11 -119.91 -48.99 -160.45
N VAL A 12 -120.86 -49.82 -159.99
CA VAL A 12 -121.24 -49.90 -158.56
C VAL A 12 -120.08 -50.45 -157.72
N THR A 13 -119.32 -51.42 -158.24
CA THR A 13 -118.14 -51.97 -157.53
C THR A 13 -117.02 -50.94 -157.40
N ILE A 14 -116.77 -50.16 -158.45
CA ILE A 14 -115.76 -49.08 -158.43
C ILE A 14 -116.18 -47.99 -157.44
N ILE A 15 -117.46 -47.59 -157.43
CA ILE A 15 -117.97 -46.60 -156.47
C ILE A 15 -117.86 -47.11 -155.03
N GLY A 16 -118.15 -48.40 -154.79
CA GLY A 16 -117.96 -49.04 -153.48
C GLY A 16 -116.50 -49.07 -153.03
N MET A 17 -115.57 -49.39 -153.94
CA MET A 17 -114.13 -49.35 -153.65
C MET A 17 -113.62 -47.92 -153.40
N LEU A 18 -114.10 -46.92 -154.18
CA LEU A 18 -113.76 -45.51 -153.98
C LEU A 18 -114.33 -44.96 -152.67
N GLY A 19 -115.57 -45.34 -152.32
CA GLY A 19 -116.18 -45.00 -151.04
C GLY A 19 -115.42 -45.61 -149.85
N GLY A 20 -115.00 -46.88 -149.98
CA GLY A 20 -114.17 -47.55 -148.98
C GLY A 20 -112.78 -46.92 -148.83
N ALA A 21 -112.14 -46.54 -149.94
CA ALA A 21 -110.86 -45.84 -149.96
C ALA A 21 -110.97 -44.44 -149.34
N MET A 22 -112.03 -43.68 -149.65
CA MET A 22 -112.30 -42.38 -149.01
C MET A 22 -112.56 -42.51 -147.52
N PHE A 23 -113.28 -43.54 -147.07
CA PHE A 23 -113.51 -43.79 -145.65
C PHE A 23 -112.22 -44.19 -144.92
N TRP A 24 -111.39 -45.04 -145.52
CA TRP A 24 -110.08 -45.41 -144.97
C TRP A 24 -109.13 -44.21 -144.90
N LEU A 25 -109.10 -43.38 -145.94
CA LEU A 25 -108.34 -42.13 -145.97
C LEU A 25 -108.85 -41.16 -144.91
N GLY A 26 -110.16 -40.96 -144.78
CA GLY A 26 -110.76 -40.13 -143.74
C GLY A 26 -110.37 -40.60 -142.33
N ARG A 27 -110.37 -41.91 -142.08
CA ARG A 27 -109.90 -42.50 -140.82
C ARG A 27 -108.40 -42.32 -140.60
N LYS A 28 -107.59 -42.38 -141.66
CA LYS A 28 -106.14 -42.11 -141.59
C LYS A 28 -105.82 -40.64 -141.34
N PHE A 29 -106.55 -39.71 -141.96
CA PHE A 29 -106.43 -38.29 -141.68
C PHE A 29 -106.84 -37.96 -140.25
N ALA A 30 -107.93 -38.56 -139.73
CA ALA A 30 -108.30 -38.41 -138.32
C ALA A 30 -107.21 -38.95 -137.37
N GLN A 31 -106.57 -40.08 -137.69
CA GLN A 31 -105.41 -40.58 -136.92
C GLN A 31 -104.18 -39.67 -137.01
N ILE A 32 -103.97 -38.99 -138.16
CA ILE A 32 -102.89 -38.03 -138.34
C ILE A 32 -103.18 -36.76 -137.52
N ASP A 33 -104.41 -36.25 -137.53
CA ASP A 33 -104.80 -35.10 -136.73
C ASP A 33 -104.66 -35.38 -135.23
N GLU A 34 -105.08 -36.57 -134.76
CA GLU A 34 -104.85 -36.98 -133.36
C GLU A 34 -103.36 -37.10 -133.00
N ARG A 35 -102.51 -37.46 -133.96
CA ARG A 35 -101.06 -37.51 -133.76
C ARG A 35 -100.45 -36.11 -133.76
N LEU A 36 -100.90 -35.23 -134.65
CA LEU A 36 -100.47 -33.83 -134.71
C LEU A 36 -100.88 -33.09 -133.44
N GLN A 37 -102.11 -33.27 -132.95
CA GLN A 37 -102.56 -32.70 -131.67
C GLN A 37 -101.76 -33.24 -130.48
N ARG A 38 -101.40 -34.53 -130.47
CA ARG A 38 -100.50 -35.08 -129.43
C ARG A 38 -99.09 -34.50 -129.53
N LEU A 39 -98.60 -34.30 -130.74
CA LEU A 39 -97.30 -33.69 -130.99
C LEU A 39 -97.29 -32.25 -130.49
N GLU A 40 -98.32 -31.48 -130.83
CA GLU A 40 -98.49 -30.08 -130.47
C GLU A 40 -98.60 -29.90 -128.96
N LYS A 41 -99.41 -30.74 -128.29
CA LYS A 41 -99.44 -30.83 -126.82
C LYS A 41 -98.07 -31.17 -126.24
N GLY A 42 -97.34 -32.12 -126.82
CA GLY A 42 -95.99 -32.48 -126.38
C GLY A 42 -94.97 -31.36 -126.58
N TYR A 43 -95.10 -30.57 -127.64
CA TYR A 43 -94.27 -29.38 -127.88
C TYR A 43 -94.57 -28.26 -126.88
N GLU A 44 -95.85 -28.03 -126.55
CA GLU A 44 -96.23 -27.07 -125.52
C GLU A 44 -95.75 -27.48 -124.13
N GLU A 45 -95.86 -28.77 -123.79
CA GLU A 45 -95.39 -29.33 -122.52
C GLU A 45 -93.86 -29.28 -122.41
N LEU A 46 -93.13 -29.61 -123.50
CA LEU A 46 -91.69 -29.44 -123.58
C LEU A 46 -91.27 -27.97 -123.46
N ARG A 47 -92.01 -27.05 -124.09
CA ARG A 47 -91.74 -25.62 -123.97
C ARG A 47 -91.99 -25.10 -122.56
N SER A 48 -93.05 -25.59 -121.89
CA SER A 48 -93.34 -25.25 -120.49
C SER A 48 -92.22 -25.73 -119.58
N THR A 49 -91.86 -27.02 -119.67
CA THR A 49 -90.78 -27.61 -118.87
C THR A 49 -89.43 -26.94 -119.14
N LEU A 50 -89.12 -26.58 -120.38
CA LEU A 50 -87.89 -25.85 -120.71
C LEU A 50 -87.90 -24.43 -120.12
N THR A 51 -89.06 -23.77 -120.10
CA THR A 51 -89.23 -22.44 -119.50
C THR A 51 -89.09 -22.52 -117.97
N GLU A 52 -89.71 -23.52 -117.35
CA GLU A 52 -89.58 -23.81 -115.92
C GLU A 52 -88.13 -24.15 -115.54
N PHE A 53 -87.46 -24.99 -116.33
CA PHE A 53 -86.05 -25.32 -116.13
C PHE A 53 -85.14 -24.09 -116.27
N LYS A 54 -85.38 -23.25 -117.28
CA LYS A 54 -84.66 -21.98 -117.45
C LYS A 54 -84.83 -21.08 -116.23
N ASN A 55 -86.07 -20.86 -115.79
CA ASN A 55 -86.37 -20.02 -114.62
C ASN A 55 -85.77 -20.61 -113.32
N TRP A 56 -85.83 -21.94 -113.16
CA TRP A 56 -85.18 -22.64 -112.04
C TRP A 56 -83.66 -22.46 -112.05
N THR A 57 -83.04 -22.56 -113.23
CA THR A 57 -81.60 -22.40 -113.42
C THR A 57 -81.17 -20.97 -113.14
N GLU A 58 -81.86 -19.97 -113.69
CA GLU A 58 -81.61 -18.54 -113.41
C GLU A 58 -81.75 -18.23 -111.92
N LYS A 59 -82.78 -18.78 -111.27
CA LYS A 59 -82.96 -18.65 -109.82
C LYS A 59 -81.80 -19.26 -109.03
N LYS A 60 -81.32 -20.45 -109.44
CA LYS A 60 -80.18 -21.11 -108.78
C LYS A 60 -78.87 -20.36 -108.98
N PHE A 61 -78.62 -19.81 -110.17
CA PHE A 61 -77.46 -18.96 -110.40
C PHE A 61 -77.49 -17.70 -109.54
N ALA A 62 -78.64 -17.02 -109.44
CA ALA A 62 -78.78 -15.86 -108.58
C ALA A 62 -78.57 -16.18 -107.09
N GLU A 63 -79.05 -17.35 -106.63
CA GLU A 63 -78.82 -17.85 -105.26
C GLU A 63 -77.32 -18.09 -105.01
N VAL A 64 -76.63 -18.78 -105.92
CA VAL A 64 -75.18 -19.03 -105.83
C VAL A 64 -74.36 -17.74 -105.89
N GLU A 65 -74.73 -16.77 -106.73
CA GLU A 65 -74.09 -15.46 -106.77
C GLU A 65 -74.25 -14.71 -105.43
N GLY A 66 -75.44 -14.78 -104.84
CA GLY A 66 -75.71 -14.22 -103.52
C GLY A 66 -74.88 -14.88 -102.42
N GLU A 67 -74.81 -16.21 -102.40
CA GLU A 67 -73.96 -16.96 -101.47
C GLU A 67 -72.47 -16.61 -101.66
N LEU A 68 -72.00 -16.53 -102.91
CA LEU A 68 -70.61 -16.18 -103.22
C LEU A 68 -70.27 -14.76 -102.77
N ALA A 69 -71.18 -13.81 -102.94
CA ALA A 69 -71.03 -12.45 -102.43
C ALA A 69 -70.94 -12.46 -100.89
N GLY A 70 -71.81 -13.20 -100.20
CA GLY A 70 -71.75 -13.36 -98.75
C GLY A 70 -70.46 -14.03 -98.27
N VAL A 71 -69.94 -15.02 -99.00
CA VAL A 71 -68.64 -15.64 -98.72
C VAL A 71 -67.50 -14.63 -98.88
N LYS A 72 -67.50 -13.81 -99.95
CA LYS A 72 -66.50 -12.76 -100.16
C LYS A 72 -66.48 -11.74 -99.01
N GLU A 73 -67.64 -11.29 -98.57
CA GLU A 73 -67.74 -10.36 -97.43
C GLU A 73 -67.21 -10.99 -96.13
N ARG A 74 -67.52 -12.27 -95.88
CA ARG A 74 -66.99 -13.00 -94.73
C ARG A 74 -65.48 -13.17 -94.80
N VAL A 75 -64.92 -13.46 -95.97
CA VAL A 75 -63.46 -13.56 -96.16
C VAL A 75 -62.80 -12.22 -95.87
N ALA A 76 -63.32 -11.12 -96.42
CA ALA A 76 -62.78 -9.78 -96.15
C ALA A 76 -62.85 -9.41 -94.65
N ALA A 77 -63.94 -9.79 -93.96
CA ALA A 77 -64.06 -9.59 -92.52
C ALA A 77 -63.04 -10.41 -91.72
N VAL A 78 -62.79 -11.66 -92.13
CA VAL A 78 -61.76 -12.53 -91.54
C VAL A 78 -60.37 -11.97 -91.76
N GLU A 79 -60.05 -11.49 -92.97
CA GLU A 79 -58.75 -10.87 -93.28
C GLU A 79 -58.51 -9.64 -92.40
N LYS A 80 -59.52 -8.77 -92.25
CA LYS A 80 -59.43 -7.61 -91.35
C LYS A 80 -59.22 -8.04 -89.90
N GLY A 81 -59.99 -9.02 -89.42
CA GLY A 81 -59.83 -9.55 -88.07
C GLY A 81 -58.47 -10.17 -87.82
N LEU A 82 -57.90 -10.85 -88.82
CA LEU A 82 -56.54 -11.41 -88.74
C LEU A 82 -55.49 -10.31 -88.60
N GLU A 83 -55.64 -9.20 -89.33
CA GLU A 83 -54.71 -8.08 -89.26
C GLU A 83 -54.77 -7.36 -87.90
N GLU A 84 -55.97 -7.21 -87.33
CA GLU A 84 -56.16 -6.70 -85.97
C GLU A 84 -55.52 -7.63 -84.92
N VAL A 85 -55.67 -8.95 -85.08
CA VAL A 85 -55.03 -9.94 -84.19
C VAL A 85 -53.51 -9.88 -84.30
N LYS A 86 -52.94 -9.75 -85.49
CA LYS A 86 -51.48 -9.54 -85.66
C LYS A 86 -51.01 -8.28 -84.95
N GLY A 87 -51.71 -7.16 -85.10
CA GLY A 87 -51.37 -5.92 -84.41
C GLY A 87 -51.39 -6.06 -82.89
N ARG A 88 -52.39 -6.77 -82.35
CA ARG A 88 -52.46 -7.09 -80.92
C ARG A 88 -51.31 -7.99 -80.48
N LEU A 89 -50.91 -8.98 -81.29
CA LEU A 89 -49.81 -9.87 -80.99
C LEU A 89 -48.48 -9.11 -80.87
N VAL A 90 -48.19 -8.22 -81.83
CA VAL A 90 -47.00 -7.35 -81.78
C VAL A 90 -46.97 -6.48 -80.52
N ASN A 91 -48.11 -5.91 -80.12
CA ASN A 91 -48.20 -5.12 -78.88
C ASN A 91 -47.98 -5.97 -77.63
N VAL A 92 -48.50 -7.21 -77.61
CA VAL A 92 -48.27 -8.15 -76.51
C VAL A 92 -46.79 -8.53 -76.41
N GLU A 93 -46.13 -8.84 -77.54
CA GLU A 93 -44.69 -9.11 -77.59
C GLU A 93 -43.87 -7.92 -77.06
N SER A 94 -44.20 -6.69 -77.47
CA SER A 94 -43.54 -5.49 -76.95
C SER A 94 -43.71 -5.31 -75.45
N ARG A 95 -44.89 -5.62 -74.90
CA ARG A 95 -45.15 -5.55 -73.47
C ARG A 95 -44.41 -6.64 -72.70
N LEU A 96 -44.32 -7.85 -73.25
CA LEU A 96 -43.57 -8.95 -72.65
C LEU A 96 -42.08 -8.61 -72.55
N MET A 97 -41.49 -8.06 -73.61
CA MET A 97 -40.10 -7.58 -73.56
C MET A 97 -39.89 -6.49 -72.49
N GLY A 98 -40.86 -5.59 -72.31
CA GLY A 98 -40.82 -4.59 -71.24
C GLY A 98 -40.83 -5.21 -69.84
N VAL A 99 -41.73 -6.16 -69.61
CA VAL A 99 -41.83 -6.90 -68.34
C VAL A 99 -40.56 -7.72 -68.06
N GLU A 100 -39.98 -8.36 -69.07
CA GLU A 100 -38.72 -9.10 -68.92
C GLU A 100 -37.58 -8.17 -68.46
N LYS A 101 -37.48 -6.98 -69.04
CA LYS A 101 -36.48 -5.99 -68.63
C LYS A 101 -36.69 -5.51 -67.20
N GLU A 102 -37.93 -5.16 -66.82
CA GLU A 102 -38.25 -4.75 -65.45
C GLU A 102 -37.95 -5.87 -64.44
N LEU A 103 -38.20 -7.13 -64.81
CA LEU A 103 -37.90 -8.29 -63.97
C LEU A 103 -36.39 -8.43 -63.73
N GLU A 104 -35.56 -8.25 -64.77
CA GLU A 104 -34.10 -8.26 -64.61
C GLU A 104 -33.59 -7.10 -63.75
N GLU A 105 -34.16 -5.89 -63.89
CA GLU A 105 -33.84 -4.76 -63.02
C GLU A 105 -34.20 -5.02 -61.55
N VAL A 106 -35.37 -5.64 -61.31
CA VAL A 106 -35.80 -6.02 -59.95
C VAL A 106 -34.89 -7.09 -59.37
N LYS A 107 -34.49 -8.11 -60.15
CA LYS A 107 -33.51 -9.12 -59.70
C LYS A 107 -32.18 -8.48 -59.31
N GLY A 108 -31.67 -7.55 -60.12
CA GLY A 108 -30.43 -6.82 -59.82
C GLY A 108 -30.53 -5.99 -58.53
N ARG A 109 -31.68 -5.31 -58.31
CA ARG A 109 -31.94 -4.57 -57.06
C ARG A 109 -32.02 -5.50 -55.86
N LEU A 110 -32.66 -6.66 -55.99
CA LEU A 110 -32.77 -7.64 -54.91
C LEU A 110 -31.39 -8.16 -54.51
N ALA A 111 -30.55 -8.56 -55.47
CA ALA A 111 -29.18 -9.01 -55.21
C ALA A 111 -28.34 -7.94 -54.49
N ASN A 112 -28.49 -6.66 -54.86
CA ASN A 112 -27.81 -5.56 -54.16
C ASN A 112 -28.33 -5.37 -52.72
N VAL A 113 -29.63 -5.52 -52.49
CA VAL A 113 -30.21 -5.46 -51.14
C VAL A 113 -29.70 -6.62 -50.29
N GLU A 114 -29.66 -7.84 -50.82
CA GLU A 114 -29.11 -9.02 -50.14
C GLU A 114 -27.64 -8.80 -49.75
N GLY A 115 -26.82 -8.27 -50.66
CA GLY A 115 -25.43 -7.92 -50.36
C GLY A 115 -25.29 -6.88 -49.26
N ARG A 116 -26.17 -5.86 -49.24
CA ARG A 116 -26.19 -4.84 -48.17
C ARG A 116 -26.61 -5.42 -46.82
N VAL A 117 -27.59 -6.33 -46.80
CA VAL A 117 -28.05 -7.01 -45.59
C VAL A 117 -26.91 -7.86 -45.01
N ALA A 118 -26.26 -8.69 -45.83
CA ALA A 118 -25.11 -9.48 -45.39
C ALA A 118 -23.97 -8.60 -44.85
N GLY A 119 -23.71 -7.46 -45.48
CA GLY A 119 -22.72 -6.48 -44.98
C GLY A 119 -23.11 -5.84 -43.64
N LEU A 120 -24.40 -5.57 -43.42
CA LEU A 120 -24.89 -5.06 -42.13
C LEU A 120 -24.83 -6.12 -41.04
N GLU A 121 -25.16 -7.38 -41.34
CA GLU A 121 -25.04 -8.50 -40.41
C GLU A 121 -23.58 -8.69 -39.95
N GLY A 122 -22.62 -8.62 -40.88
CA GLY A 122 -21.19 -8.67 -40.54
C GLY A 122 -20.75 -7.54 -39.61
N ARG A 123 -21.17 -6.30 -39.90
CA ARG A 123 -20.87 -5.14 -39.04
C ARG A 123 -21.53 -5.25 -37.66
N LEU A 124 -22.74 -5.80 -37.58
CA LEU A 124 -23.43 -6.01 -36.32
C LEU A 124 -22.66 -7.03 -35.46
N ALA A 125 -22.22 -8.14 -36.03
CA ALA A 125 -21.41 -9.15 -35.34
C ALA A 125 -20.09 -8.57 -34.81
N GLU A 126 -19.42 -7.70 -35.57
CA GLU A 126 -18.22 -6.99 -35.09
C GLU A 126 -18.51 -6.06 -33.92
N VAL A 127 -19.61 -5.31 -33.97
CA VAL A 127 -20.05 -4.43 -32.87
C VAL A 127 -20.37 -5.24 -31.62
N GLU A 128 -21.06 -6.37 -31.75
CA GLU A 128 -21.37 -7.27 -30.64
C GLU A 128 -20.09 -7.82 -29.99
N LYS A 129 -19.11 -8.23 -30.80
CA LYS A 129 -17.80 -8.66 -30.32
C LYS A 129 -17.06 -7.53 -29.59
N GLY A 130 -17.09 -6.31 -30.15
CA GLY A 130 -16.50 -5.12 -29.53
C GLY A 130 -17.14 -4.79 -28.18
N LEU A 131 -18.47 -4.87 -28.08
CA LEU A 131 -19.20 -4.68 -26.83
C LEU A 131 -18.86 -5.74 -25.78
N ALA A 132 -18.68 -7.00 -26.18
CA ALA A 132 -18.26 -8.07 -25.29
C ALA A 132 -16.84 -7.83 -24.72
N ASP A 133 -15.89 -7.39 -25.55
CA ASP A 133 -14.54 -7.02 -25.11
C ASP A 133 -14.57 -5.84 -24.13
N VAL A 134 -15.32 -4.78 -24.44
CA VAL A 134 -15.48 -3.62 -23.56
C VAL A 134 -16.06 -4.02 -22.20
N ARG A 135 -17.08 -4.88 -22.17
CA ARG A 135 -17.66 -5.40 -20.91
C ARG A 135 -16.63 -6.18 -20.10
N SER A 136 -15.83 -7.03 -20.75
CA SER A 136 -14.77 -7.79 -20.08
C SER A 136 -13.71 -6.86 -19.47
N ARG A 137 -13.29 -5.84 -20.22
CA ARG A 137 -12.33 -4.84 -19.75
C ARG A 137 -12.88 -4.03 -18.58
N LEU A 138 -14.15 -3.65 -18.61
CA LEU A 138 -14.82 -2.95 -17.51
C LEU A 138 -14.81 -3.79 -16.23
N ALA A 139 -15.20 -5.07 -16.32
CA ALA A 139 -15.20 -5.98 -15.17
C ALA A 139 -13.80 -6.16 -14.57
N ASN A 140 -12.76 -6.21 -15.40
CA ASN A 140 -11.37 -6.26 -14.92
C ASN A 140 -10.96 -4.96 -14.20
N VAL A 141 -11.34 -3.80 -14.74
CA VAL A 141 -11.09 -2.50 -14.09
C VAL A 141 -11.79 -2.42 -12.73
N GLU A 142 -13.05 -2.84 -12.64
CA GLU A 142 -13.80 -2.90 -11.38
C GLU A 142 -13.11 -3.82 -10.35
N SER A 143 -12.66 -5.00 -10.76
CA SER A 143 -11.91 -5.91 -9.89
C SER A 143 -10.60 -5.29 -9.38
N ARG A 144 -9.87 -4.58 -10.25
CA ARG A 144 -8.64 -3.88 -9.86
C ARG A 144 -8.91 -2.73 -8.89
N LEU A 145 -10.01 -1.99 -9.06
CA LEU A 145 -10.40 -0.92 -8.14
C LEU A 145 -10.69 -1.47 -6.74
N VAL A 146 -11.43 -2.59 -6.63
CA VAL A 146 -11.65 -3.27 -5.34
C VAL A 146 -10.32 -3.69 -4.70
N GLY A 147 -9.36 -4.16 -5.49
CA GLY A 147 -8.01 -4.48 -5.00
C GLY A 147 -7.26 -3.26 -4.44
N VAL A 148 -7.34 -2.12 -5.14
CA VAL A 148 -6.74 -0.85 -4.70
C VAL A 148 -7.39 -0.33 -3.42
N GLU A 149 -8.72 -0.41 -3.30
CA GLU A 149 -9.45 0.00 -2.10
C GLU A 149 -9.01 -0.80 -0.87
N LYS A 150 -8.90 -2.13 -0.99
CA LYS A 150 -8.38 -2.99 0.09
C LYS A 150 -6.95 -2.62 0.46
N GLY A 151 -6.08 -2.41 -0.52
CA GLY A 151 -4.69 -1.99 -0.29
C GLY A 151 -4.62 -0.64 0.44
N LEU A 152 -5.52 0.29 0.14
CA LEU A 152 -5.58 1.58 0.82
C LEU A 152 -6.04 1.44 2.29
N GLU A 153 -7.02 0.56 2.57
CA GLU A 153 -7.43 0.26 3.94
C GLU A 153 -6.29 -0.37 4.77
N GLU A 154 -5.54 -1.31 4.18
CA GLU A 154 -4.37 -1.90 4.83
C GLU A 154 -3.29 -0.86 5.16
N VAL A 155 -3.01 0.05 4.23
CA VAL A 155 -2.05 1.15 4.46
C VAL A 155 -2.54 2.08 5.57
N LYS A 156 -3.82 2.44 5.60
CA LYS A 156 -4.40 3.25 6.69
C LYS A 156 -4.27 2.58 8.04
N SER A 157 -4.55 1.28 8.13
CA SER A 157 -4.40 0.50 9.36
C SER A 157 -2.95 0.47 9.85
N ARG A 158 -1.99 0.24 8.93
CA ARG A 158 -0.56 0.27 9.26
C ARG A 158 -0.10 1.65 9.73
N LEU A 159 -0.62 2.72 9.12
CA LEU A 159 -0.30 4.08 9.52
C LEU A 159 -0.77 4.36 10.96
N ALA A 160 -2.01 3.99 11.31
CA ALA A 160 -2.53 4.14 12.66
C ALA A 160 -1.69 3.40 13.72
N VAL A 161 -1.20 2.19 13.38
CA VAL A 161 -0.28 1.44 14.26
C VAL A 161 1.05 2.17 14.44
N VAL A 162 1.60 2.74 13.37
CA VAL A 162 2.85 3.52 13.44
C VAL A 162 2.66 4.78 14.28
N GLU A 163 1.56 5.51 14.09
CA GLU A 163 1.21 6.69 14.91
C GLU A 163 1.12 6.33 16.40
N GLY A 164 0.47 5.21 16.74
CA GLY A 164 0.42 4.72 18.12
C GLY A 164 1.81 4.44 18.72
N ARG A 165 2.70 3.79 17.96
CA ARG A 165 4.07 3.51 18.39
C ARG A 165 4.90 4.79 18.57
N VAL A 166 4.68 5.81 17.75
CA VAL A 166 5.36 7.11 17.90
C VAL A 166 4.96 7.75 19.24
N VAL A 167 3.67 7.76 19.57
CA VAL A 167 3.18 8.28 20.86
C VAL A 167 3.78 7.52 22.05
N GLU A 168 3.92 6.19 21.96
CA GLU A 168 4.58 5.40 23.00
C GLU A 168 6.06 5.76 23.17
N VAL A 169 6.79 5.95 22.06
CA VAL A 169 8.19 6.38 22.08
C VAL A 169 8.34 7.77 22.70
N GLU A 170 7.46 8.71 22.38
CA GLU A 170 7.45 10.06 22.97
C GLU A 170 7.23 10.02 24.49
N LYS A 171 6.31 9.17 24.96
CA LYS A 171 6.10 8.92 26.40
C LYS A 171 7.35 8.33 27.04
N GLY A 172 7.96 7.32 26.40
CA GLY A 172 9.20 6.69 26.87
C GLY A 172 10.36 7.68 26.99
N LEU A 173 10.53 8.58 26.00
CA LEU A 173 11.54 9.64 26.04
C LEU A 173 11.29 10.63 27.19
N THR A 174 10.03 10.96 27.46
CA THR A 174 9.65 11.83 28.59
C THR A 174 10.00 11.17 29.93
N ASP A 175 9.72 9.88 30.09
CA ASP A 175 10.09 9.13 31.31
C ASP A 175 11.62 9.10 31.51
N VAL A 176 12.38 8.79 30.46
CA VAL A 176 13.84 8.78 30.50
C VAL A 176 14.38 10.16 30.89
N ARG A 177 13.82 11.24 30.36
CA ARG A 177 14.20 12.62 30.71
C ARG A 177 13.97 12.92 32.19
N ASN A 178 12.82 12.52 32.73
CA ASN A 178 12.50 12.71 34.14
C ASN A 178 13.44 11.90 35.05
N ARG A 179 13.74 10.65 34.66
CA ARG A 179 14.70 9.80 35.39
C ARG A 179 16.10 10.39 35.39
N LEU A 180 16.54 10.95 34.27
CA LEU A 180 17.84 11.62 34.17
C LEU A 180 17.92 12.83 35.13
N ALA A 181 16.89 13.69 35.12
CA ALA A 181 16.83 14.82 36.05
C ALA A 181 16.84 14.37 37.53
N GLY A 182 16.18 13.25 37.85
CA GLY A 182 16.24 12.66 39.18
C GLY A 182 17.63 12.16 39.57
N VAL A 183 18.37 11.56 38.63
CA VAL A 183 19.76 11.14 38.85
C VAL A 183 20.68 12.35 39.05
N GLU A 184 20.54 13.39 38.24
CA GLU A 184 21.29 14.64 38.39
C GLU A 184 21.08 15.26 39.77
N GLY A 185 19.84 15.30 40.25
CA GLY A 185 19.52 15.78 41.60
C GLY A 185 20.20 14.96 42.72
N ARG A 186 20.22 13.63 42.59
CA ARG A 186 20.91 12.75 43.55
C ARG A 186 22.42 12.94 43.53
N VAL A 187 23.02 13.15 42.36
CA VAL A 187 24.45 13.44 42.24
C VAL A 187 24.79 14.74 42.98
N ALA A 188 24.02 15.81 42.76
CA ALA A 188 24.22 17.09 43.44
C ALA A 188 24.04 16.98 44.98
N GLU A 189 23.18 16.10 45.46
CA GLU A 189 23.05 15.81 46.89
C GLU A 189 24.27 15.08 47.46
N VAL A 190 24.77 14.08 46.74
CA VAL A 190 26.00 13.36 47.13
C VAL A 190 27.20 14.31 47.16
N GLU A 191 27.34 15.19 46.17
CA GLU A 191 28.41 16.20 46.14
C GLU A 191 28.37 17.14 47.36
N ARG A 192 27.18 17.61 47.74
CA ARG A 192 26.97 18.41 48.97
C ARG A 192 27.33 17.61 50.23
N GLY A 193 26.90 16.35 50.31
CA GLY A 193 27.24 15.46 51.41
C GLY A 193 28.75 15.24 51.56
N LEU A 194 29.46 15.04 50.43
CA LEU A 194 30.92 14.91 50.43
C LEU A 194 31.62 16.20 50.88
N ALA A 195 31.11 17.37 50.49
CA ALA A 195 31.64 18.65 50.95
C ALA A 195 31.46 18.84 52.47
N ASP A 196 30.30 18.48 53.03
CA ASP A 196 30.05 18.51 54.47
C ASP A 196 31.01 17.57 55.23
N VAL A 197 31.16 16.33 54.77
CA VAL A 197 32.10 15.37 55.37
C VAL A 197 33.53 15.91 55.36
N ARG A 198 34.00 16.52 54.26
CA ARG A 198 35.33 17.15 54.20
C ARG A 198 35.48 18.27 55.21
N SER A 199 34.47 19.13 55.36
CA SER A 199 34.48 20.20 56.36
C SER A 199 34.55 19.66 57.79
N ARG A 200 33.76 18.62 58.09
CA ARG A 200 33.78 17.95 59.39
C ARG A 200 35.12 17.30 59.69
N LEU A 201 35.76 16.65 58.71
CA LEU A 201 37.08 16.07 58.86
C LEU A 201 38.14 17.14 59.17
N ALA A 202 38.14 18.26 58.43
CA ALA A 202 39.04 19.39 58.71
C ALA A 202 38.81 19.96 60.13
N GLY A 203 37.56 20.03 60.59
CA GLY A 203 37.24 20.43 61.96
C GLY A 203 37.75 19.44 63.02
N VAL A 204 37.69 18.14 62.76
CA VAL A 204 38.25 17.11 63.66
C VAL A 204 39.78 17.21 63.71
N GLU A 205 40.44 17.38 62.57
CA GLU A 205 41.89 17.59 62.49
C GLU A 205 42.31 18.81 63.32
N GLY A 206 41.62 19.95 63.18
CA GLY A 206 41.90 21.15 63.97
C GLY A 206 41.73 20.93 65.49
N ARG A 207 40.67 20.21 65.91
CA ARG A 207 40.48 19.87 67.33
C ARG A 207 41.55 18.93 67.87
N LEU A 208 42.10 18.06 67.04
CA LEU A 208 43.16 17.13 67.44
C LEU A 208 44.47 17.89 67.67
N VAL A 209 44.80 18.86 66.82
CA VAL A 209 45.93 19.78 67.02
C VAL A 209 45.77 20.58 68.31
N GLU A 210 44.61 21.18 68.54
CA GLU A 210 44.33 21.94 69.78
C GLU A 210 44.44 21.05 71.03
N PHE A 211 43.97 19.80 70.94
CA PHE A 211 44.11 18.83 72.03
C PHE A 211 45.58 18.49 72.31
N GLU A 212 46.38 18.28 71.27
CA GLU A 212 47.82 18.00 71.40
C GLU A 212 48.56 19.16 72.08
N GLU A 213 48.29 20.41 71.68
CA GLU A 213 48.86 21.61 72.32
C GLU A 213 48.46 21.71 73.81
N ARG A 214 47.18 21.49 74.12
CA ARG A 214 46.68 21.49 75.50
C ARG A 214 47.30 20.37 76.33
N PHE A 215 47.51 19.20 75.74
CA PHE A 215 48.12 18.06 76.42
C PHE A 215 49.59 18.33 76.77
N VAL A 216 50.35 18.93 75.84
CA VAL A 216 51.73 19.38 76.10
C VAL A 216 51.76 20.40 77.23
N SER A 217 50.90 21.43 77.18
CA SER A 217 50.82 22.44 78.24
C SER A 217 50.44 21.85 79.61
N PHE A 218 49.50 20.90 79.64
CA PHE A 218 49.13 20.18 80.85
C PHE A 218 50.30 19.36 81.40
N ALA A 219 50.99 18.60 80.55
CA ALA A 219 52.16 17.82 80.94
C ALA A 219 53.27 18.70 81.52
N ASP A 220 53.53 19.86 80.93
CA ASP A 220 54.49 20.85 81.43
C ASP A 220 54.06 21.42 82.80
N SER A 221 52.78 21.70 83.00
CA SER A 221 52.24 22.18 84.28
C SER A 221 52.36 21.14 85.41
N VAL A 222 52.05 19.87 85.12
CA VAL A 222 52.22 18.76 86.06
C VAL A 222 53.70 18.62 86.43
N ARG A 223 54.60 18.65 85.43
CA ARG A 223 56.04 18.61 85.65
C ARG A 223 56.51 19.78 86.53
N GLY A 224 56.00 20.98 86.26
CA GLY A 224 56.09 22.18 87.10
C GLY A 224 55.79 21.93 88.57
N SER A 225 54.58 21.44 88.82
CA SER A 225 54.04 21.22 90.15
C SER A 225 54.84 20.19 90.93
N VAL A 226 55.24 19.09 90.29
CA VAL A 226 56.05 18.03 90.91
C VAL A 226 57.44 18.53 91.34
N VAL A 227 58.09 19.38 90.53
CA VAL A 227 59.34 20.05 90.97
C VAL A 227 59.10 20.95 92.15
N SER A 228 58.07 21.81 92.09
CA SER A 228 57.79 22.77 93.15
C SER A 228 57.50 22.08 94.49
N MET A 229 56.62 21.08 94.49
CA MET A 229 56.27 20.31 95.70
C MET A 229 57.50 19.65 96.33
N ASN A 230 58.35 19.00 95.52
CA ASN A 230 59.52 18.33 96.07
C ASN A 230 60.61 19.32 96.49
N SER A 231 60.78 20.45 95.81
CA SER A 231 61.63 21.55 96.30
C SER A 231 61.17 22.06 97.66
N LEU A 232 59.86 22.26 97.87
CA LEU A 232 59.30 22.67 99.16
C LEU A 232 59.54 21.63 100.27
N VAL A 233 59.34 20.35 99.99
CA VAL A 233 59.61 19.26 100.94
C VAL A 233 61.09 19.26 101.33
N VAL A 234 62.00 19.37 100.36
CA VAL A 234 63.44 19.41 100.60
C VAL A 234 63.84 20.65 101.42
N GLU A 235 63.30 21.82 101.10
CA GLU A 235 63.51 23.05 101.87
C GLU A 235 63.00 22.93 103.31
N PHE A 236 61.82 22.34 103.51
CA PHE A 236 61.27 22.09 104.84
C PHE A 236 62.13 21.12 105.66
N LEU A 237 62.58 20.01 105.06
CA LEU A 237 63.47 19.04 105.71
C LEU A 237 64.79 19.68 106.13
N GLY A 238 65.35 20.52 105.25
CA GLY A 238 66.51 21.34 105.56
C GLY A 238 66.27 22.28 106.74
N LEU A 239 65.18 23.06 106.73
CA LEU A 239 64.86 24.04 107.77
C LEU A 239 64.67 23.39 109.15
N LYS A 240 64.06 22.21 109.20
CA LYS A 240 63.88 21.44 110.43
C LYS A 240 65.18 20.78 110.91
N GLY A 241 66.27 20.83 110.13
CA GLY A 241 67.52 20.17 110.46
C GLY A 241 67.42 18.65 110.45
N LEU A 242 66.46 18.09 109.70
CA LEU A 242 66.20 16.65 109.62
C LEU A 242 67.16 15.92 108.66
N LEU A 243 68.04 16.65 107.99
CA LEU A 243 69.09 16.09 107.13
C LEU A 243 70.40 16.04 107.91
N SER A 244 70.85 14.83 108.22
CA SER A 244 72.15 14.59 108.83
C SER A 244 73.29 14.67 107.81
N ARG A 245 74.52 14.85 108.32
CA ARG A 245 75.73 14.85 107.47
C ARG A 245 75.89 13.54 106.71
N GLU A 246 75.55 12.41 107.32
CA GLU A 246 75.67 11.08 106.72
C GLU A 246 74.68 10.89 105.56
N GLU A 247 73.44 11.35 105.71
CA GLU A 247 72.41 11.30 104.68
C GLU A 247 72.77 12.18 103.47
N VAL A 248 73.27 13.40 103.71
CA VAL A 248 73.73 14.30 102.64
C VAL A 248 74.98 13.74 101.95
N GLY A 249 75.90 13.13 102.70
CA GLY A 249 77.05 12.43 102.15
C GLY A 249 76.67 11.21 101.28
N PHE A 250 75.62 10.47 101.66
CA PHE A 250 75.06 9.43 100.81
C PHE A 250 74.47 9.99 99.52
N LEU A 251 73.67 11.05 99.61
CA LEU A 251 73.07 11.71 98.44
C LEU A 251 74.16 12.22 97.48
N SER A 252 75.22 12.85 97.98
CA SER A 252 76.36 13.31 97.17
C SER A 252 77.05 12.17 96.41
N ARG A 253 77.27 11.02 97.06
CA ARG A 253 77.81 9.82 96.38
C ARG A 253 76.85 9.26 95.34
N GLU A 254 75.56 9.27 95.63
CA GLU A 254 74.55 8.85 94.67
C GLU A 254 74.47 9.80 93.48
N ALA A 255 74.53 11.13 93.69
CA ALA A 255 74.61 12.08 92.60
C ALA A 255 75.90 11.94 91.78
N SER A 256 77.04 11.64 92.41
CA SER A 256 78.27 11.30 91.70
C SER A 256 78.07 10.10 90.79
N ARG A 257 77.48 9.02 91.32
CA ARG A 257 77.19 7.81 90.56
C ARG A 257 76.27 8.10 89.38
N LEU A 258 75.20 8.86 89.63
CA LEU A 258 74.27 9.28 88.59
C LEU A 258 74.97 10.15 87.55
N ALA A 259 75.82 11.09 87.96
CA ALA A 259 76.60 11.98 87.10
C ALA A 259 77.58 11.23 86.18
N LEU A 260 78.19 10.15 86.68
CA LEU A 260 79.05 9.27 85.88
C LEU A 260 78.26 8.49 84.83
N ALA A 261 77.00 8.15 85.12
CA ALA A 261 76.11 7.43 84.20
C ALA A 261 75.45 8.33 83.14
N ILE A 262 75.58 9.66 83.26
CA ILE A 262 75.00 10.60 82.28
C ILE A 262 75.71 10.44 80.94
N ARG A 263 74.91 10.21 79.89
CA ARG A 263 75.33 10.33 78.50
C ARG A 263 74.97 11.74 78.00
N PRO A 264 75.85 12.41 77.23
CA PRO A 264 75.47 13.63 76.52
C PRO A 264 74.24 13.33 75.68
N ASN A 265 73.29 14.27 75.67
CA ASN A 265 71.90 14.17 75.18
C ASN A 265 70.88 14.00 76.33
N PRO A 266 70.10 15.06 76.67
CA PRO A 266 69.84 16.33 75.99
C PRO A 266 70.59 17.53 76.65
N ILE A 267 71.52 17.22 77.56
CA ILE A 267 72.45 18.17 78.17
C ILE A 267 73.78 18.15 77.44
N THR A 268 74.47 19.30 77.45
CA THR A 268 75.74 19.47 76.71
C THR A 268 76.87 18.73 77.40
N GLU A 269 77.95 18.39 76.67
CA GLU A 269 79.12 17.74 77.27
C GLU A 269 79.72 18.57 78.41
N GLU A 270 79.76 19.91 78.25
CA GLU A 270 80.18 20.85 79.30
C GLU A 270 79.30 20.77 80.55
N GLU A 271 77.99 20.61 80.37
CA GLU A 271 77.04 20.46 81.48
C GLU A 271 77.20 19.12 82.19
N VAL A 272 77.43 18.03 81.44
CA VAL A 272 77.75 16.71 82.01
C VAL A 272 79.04 16.79 82.82
N GLU A 273 80.09 17.39 82.27
CA GLU A 273 81.38 17.54 82.94
C GLU A 273 81.27 18.44 84.18
N PHE A 274 80.48 19.51 84.10
CA PHE A 274 80.14 20.35 85.24
C PHE A 274 79.46 19.53 86.35
N LEU A 275 78.40 18.76 86.04
CA LEU A 275 77.72 17.92 87.03
C LEU A 275 78.68 16.91 87.67
N ARG A 276 79.49 16.23 86.85
CA ARG A 276 80.50 15.28 87.33
C ARG A 276 81.49 15.95 88.26
N ARG A 277 82.01 17.11 87.89
CA ARG A 277 82.97 17.87 88.69
C ARG A 277 82.37 18.31 90.02
N VAL A 278 81.15 18.85 90.02
CA VAL A 278 80.50 19.34 91.25
C VAL A 278 80.24 18.18 92.20
N PHE A 279 79.63 17.09 91.74
CA PHE A 279 79.27 16.00 92.64
C PHE A 279 80.44 15.16 93.12
N SER A 280 81.56 15.12 92.38
CA SER A 280 82.78 14.38 92.78
C SER A 280 83.51 15.00 93.98
N LYS A 281 83.20 16.25 94.34
CA LYS A 281 83.79 16.93 95.50
C LYS A 281 83.20 16.37 96.81
N PRO A 282 83.91 16.48 97.95
CA PRO A 282 83.28 16.39 99.26
C PRO A 282 82.15 17.42 99.38
N VAL A 283 81.09 17.10 100.14
CA VAL A 283 79.93 18.00 100.35
C VAL A 283 80.41 19.36 100.85
N GLU A 284 81.43 19.39 101.70
CA GLU A 284 82.02 20.58 102.30
C GLU A 284 82.62 21.55 101.28
N GLU A 285 83.10 21.07 100.14
CA GLU A 285 83.74 21.88 99.09
C GLU A 285 82.76 22.33 97.99
N MET A 286 81.52 21.83 98.01
CA MET A 286 80.49 22.26 97.07
C MET A 286 79.95 23.62 97.45
N THR A 287 79.97 24.56 96.51
CA THR A 287 79.37 25.89 96.67
C THR A 287 77.87 25.85 96.38
N VAL A 288 77.12 26.79 96.98
CA VAL A 288 75.68 26.92 96.74
C VAL A 288 75.42 27.21 95.25
N GLU A 289 76.23 28.08 94.64
CA GLU A 289 76.13 28.45 93.22
C GLU A 289 76.39 27.25 92.30
N GLU A 290 77.35 26.38 92.64
CA GLU A 290 77.60 25.16 91.89
C GLU A 290 76.40 24.19 91.95
N LEU A 291 75.79 24.06 93.12
CA LEU A 291 74.64 23.18 93.34
C LEU A 291 73.36 23.74 92.71
N GLU A 292 73.17 25.06 92.71
CA GLU A 292 72.09 25.73 91.99
C GLU A 292 72.19 25.49 90.49
N LYS A 293 73.36 25.73 89.91
CA LYS A 293 73.59 25.46 88.49
C LYS A 293 73.44 23.97 88.17
N ALA A 294 73.88 23.07 89.06
CA ALA A 294 73.69 21.63 88.88
C ALA A 294 72.20 21.24 88.89
N ALA A 295 71.43 21.83 89.80
CA ALA A 295 69.99 21.65 89.86
C ALA A 295 69.29 22.21 88.60
N GLU A 296 69.68 23.37 88.10
CA GLU A 296 69.11 23.95 86.87
C GLU A 296 69.34 23.07 85.64
N ILE A 297 70.56 22.54 85.48
CA ILE A 297 70.90 21.62 84.39
C ILE A 297 70.03 20.36 84.49
N ALA A 298 69.97 19.74 85.66
CA ALA A 298 69.20 18.52 85.89
C ALA A 298 67.68 18.75 85.73
N LYS A 299 67.17 19.89 86.18
CA LYS A 299 65.78 20.31 85.98
C LYS A 299 65.48 20.47 84.50
N ARG A 300 66.31 21.20 83.75
CA ARG A 300 66.11 21.40 82.30
C ARG A 300 66.19 20.08 81.53
N TRP A 301 67.12 19.20 81.91
CA TRP A 301 67.18 17.84 81.37
C TRP A 301 65.86 17.10 81.58
N TRP A 302 65.35 17.09 82.81
CA TRP A 302 64.09 16.44 83.13
C TRP A 302 62.90 17.04 82.37
N TYR A 303 62.88 18.35 82.13
CA TYR A 303 61.83 18.99 81.34
C TYR A 303 61.84 18.61 79.86
N ARG A 304 63.02 18.35 79.29
CA ARG A 304 63.13 17.94 77.89
C ARG A 304 62.84 16.46 77.67
N GLU A 305 63.31 15.59 78.56
CA GLU A 305 63.27 14.14 78.31
C GLU A 305 62.43 13.34 79.31
N GLY A 306 62.00 13.93 80.42
CA GLY A 306 61.23 13.21 81.45
C GLY A 306 61.97 12.08 82.15
N LYS A 307 63.30 11.96 81.95
CA LYS A 307 64.11 10.87 82.52
C LYS A 307 64.15 10.94 84.05
N GLU A 308 64.02 9.77 84.67
CA GLU A 308 64.00 9.65 86.12
C GLU A 308 65.34 10.08 86.75
N GLU A 309 66.46 9.75 86.11
CA GLU A 309 67.80 10.09 86.58
C GLU A 309 68.02 11.60 86.62
N ALA A 310 67.52 12.32 85.62
CA ALA A 310 67.54 13.78 85.57
C ALA A 310 66.78 14.39 86.75
N TYR A 311 65.61 13.82 87.06
CA TYR A 311 64.81 14.27 88.18
C TYR A 311 65.47 13.98 89.54
N ARG A 312 66.03 12.77 89.71
CA ARG A 312 66.76 12.40 90.92
C ARG A 312 67.98 13.28 91.15
N LEU A 313 68.75 13.55 90.10
CA LEU A 313 69.89 14.48 90.16
C LEU A 313 69.45 15.88 90.57
N PHE A 314 68.34 16.38 90.02
CA PHE A 314 67.76 17.65 90.43
C PHE A 314 67.46 17.67 91.93
N LEU A 315 66.75 16.64 92.42
CA LEU A 315 66.40 16.55 93.84
C LEU A 315 67.65 16.48 94.73
N ILE A 316 68.65 15.69 94.36
CA ILE A 316 69.89 15.59 95.13
C ILE A 316 70.63 16.93 95.16
N ALA A 317 70.82 17.57 94.00
CA ALA A 317 71.46 18.88 93.90
C ALA A 317 70.78 19.90 94.81
N TRP A 318 69.44 19.97 94.74
CA TRP A 318 68.62 20.86 95.56
C TRP A 318 68.71 20.52 97.05
N THR A 319 68.79 19.24 97.40
CA THR A 319 68.90 18.79 98.79
C THR A 319 70.24 19.18 99.40
N ILE A 320 71.35 18.96 98.69
CA ILE A 320 72.68 19.36 99.16
C ILE A 320 72.76 20.89 99.24
N ARG A 321 72.19 21.62 98.28
CA ARG A 321 72.13 23.10 98.29
C ARG A 321 71.43 23.61 99.56
N THR A 322 70.24 23.10 99.84
CA THR A 322 69.46 23.50 101.01
C THR A 322 70.20 23.19 102.32
N TYR A 323 70.83 22.02 102.41
CA TYR A 323 71.68 21.68 103.56
C TYR A 323 72.79 22.72 103.76
N LYS A 324 73.49 23.10 102.69
CA LYS A 324 74.57 24.10 102.73
C LYS A 324 74.10 25.48 103.20
N LEU A 325 73.01 25.99 102.64
CA LEU A 325 72.44 27.30 103.00
C LEU A 325 72.06 27.42 104.49
N ILE A 326 71.74 26.30 105.15
CA ILE A 326 71.28 26.30 106.55
C ILE A 326 72.44 26.05 107.53
N GLN A 327 73.49 25.32 107.12
CA GLN A 327 74.67 25.08 107.94
C GLN A 327 75.63 26.29 107.99
N GLU A 328 75.83 27.00 106.88
CA GLU A 328 76.69 28.20 106.82
C GLU A 328 76.36 29.29 107.90
N PRO A 329 75.07 29.57 108.22
CA PRO A 329 74.74 30.47 109.32
C PRO A 329 74.81 29.83 110.73
N ARG A 330 74.84 28.50 110.86
CA ARG A 330 74.99 27.81 112.15
C ARG A 330 76.46 27.72 112.58
N GLU A 331 77.37 27.45 111.65
CA GLU A 331 78.81 27.42 111.91
C GLU A 331 79.38 28.81 112.27
N LYS A 332 78.78 29.90 111.75
CA LYS A 332 79.11 31.29 112.14
C LYS A 332 78.55 31.73 113.50
N LYS A 333 77.69 30.94 114.15
CA LYS A 333 77.12 31.23 115.48
C LYS A 333 77.74 30.40 116.60
N GLU A 334 78.56 29.41 116.28
CA GLU A 334 79.19 28.49 117.24
C GLU A 334 80.75 28.55 117.25
N GLY A 335 81.36 29.51 116.55
CA GLY A 335 82.81 29.79 116.57
C GLY A 335 83.12 31.22 116.98
#